data_AF-A0A934WGJ7-F1
#
_entry.id   AF-A0A934WGJ7-F1
#
_cell.length_a   1.000
_cell.length_b   1.000
_cell.length_c   1.000
_cell.angle_alpha   90.00
_cell.angle_beta   90.00
_cell.angle_gamma   90.00
#
_symmetry.space_group_name_H-M   'P 1'
#
loop_
_entity.id
_entity.type
_entity.pdbx_description
1 polymer ?
#
loop_
_entity_poly.entity_id
_entity_poly.type
_entity_poly.pdbx_seq_one_letter_code
_entity_poly.pdbx_strand_id
1 'polypeptide(L)'
;MNPHEILTAALKMAADNNQGVKMSTTITDVRDDPRGSIVSFGTERESGDEARKELYGLTGKYMVCCFFIDREELQKYKEQTTTDKKPFFTEKFYSSPQITIDLLNELNEADLISLLDTYGDGTILFAEAINSIETKNLLSTIISDIEIYWEANNEAFVKSEFDIPLNLLNDEFSRIFKEQIYFDNQTEQFSIK
;
A
#
# COMPACT_ATOMS: atom_id res chain seq x y z
N MET A 1 -2.86 -0.54 11.61
CA MET A 1 -2.24 -1.85 11.36
C MET A 1 -1.19 -1.60 10.29
N ASN A 2 0.06 -1.95 10.53
CA ASN A 2 1.15 -1.62 9.61
C ASN A 2 0.97 -2.44 8.31
N PRO A 3 1.08 -1.83 7.10
CA PRO A 3 1.00 -2.57 5.82
C PRO A 3 1.88 -3.81 5.76
N HIS A 4 3.05 -3.79 6.42
CA HIS A 4 3.96 -4.92 6.52
C HIS A 4 3.36 -6.09 7.34
N GLU A 5 2.56 -5.80 8.37
CA GLU A 5 1.88 -6.82 9.18
C GLU A 5 0.79 -7.53 8.37
N ILE A 6 0.07 -6.77 7.54
CA ILE A 6 -0.96 -7.31 6.64
C ILE A 6 -0.32 -8.21 5.59
N LEU A 7 0.75 -7.76 4.94
CA LEU A 7 1.49 -8.57 3.95
C LEU A 7 2.08 -9.84 4.59
N THR A 8 2.66 -9.71 5.79
CA THR A 8 3.21 -10.85 6.53
C THR A 8 2.12 -11.88 6.88
N ALA A 9 0.94 -11.41 7.32
CA ALA A 9 -0.19 -12.28 7.61
C ALA A 9 -0.70 -12.98 6.34
N ALA A 10 -0.85 -12.23 5.23
CA ALA A 10 -1.26 -12.77 3.94
C ALA A 10 -0.27 -13.82 3.40
N LEU A 11 1.04 -13.60 3.54
CA LEU A 11 2.08 -14.55 3.15
C LEU A 11 2.03 -15.84 3.98
N LYS A 12 1.79 -15.73 5.30
CA LYS A 12 1.60 -16.90 6.17
C LYS A 12 0.35 -17.70 5.78
N MET A 13 -0.76 -17.02 5.52
CA MET A 13 -2.01 -17.64 5.06
C MET A 13 -1.84 -18.32 3.70
N ALA A 14 -1.13 -17.69 2.76
CA ALA A 14 -0.84 -18.28 1.46
C ALA A 14 0.07 -19.53 1.57
N ALA A 15 1.06 -19.51 2.46
CA ALA A 15 1.96 -20.64 2.71
C ALA A 15 1.26 -21.83 3.37
N ASP A 16 0.26 -21.57 4.23
CA ASP A 16 -0.59 -22.61 4.83
C ASP A 16 -1.47 -23.34 3.80
N ASN A 17 -1.62 -22.78 2.57
CA ASN A 17 -2.39 -23.38 1.48
C ASN A 17 -3.82 -23.78 1.89
N ASN A 18 -4.45 -22.98 2.74
CA ASN A 18 -5.78 -23.26 3.29
C ASN A 18 -5.89 -24.59 4.05
N GLN A 19 -4.77 -25.17 4.53
CA GLN A 19 -4.80 -26.42 5.28
C GLN A 19 -5.41 -26.23 6.68
N GLY A 20 -5.28 -25.04 7.27
CA GLY A 20 -5.97 -24.63 8.49
C GLY A 20 -7.34 -23.97 8.26
N VAL A 21 -7.62 -23.47 7.05
CA VAL A 21 -8.84 -22.71 6.73
C VAL A 21 -9.69 -23.46 5.70
N LYS A 22 -10.73 -24.17 6.17
CA LYS A 22 -11.69 -24.84 5.29
C LYS A 22 -12.78 -23.87 4.85
N MET A 23 -12.67 -23.34 3.64
CA MET A 23 -13.74 -22.58 3.00
C MET A 23 -14.20 -23.25 1.70
N SER A 24 -15.52 -23.37 1.57
CA SER A 24 -16.17 -23.79 0.33
C SER A 24 -16.47 -22.56 -0.53
N THR A 25 -16.21 -22.63 -1.82
CA THR A 25 -16.47 -21.55 -2.79
C THR A 25 -17.94 -21.43 -3.18
N THR A 26 -18.78 -22.34 -2.67
CA THR A 26 -20.23 -22.36 -2.95
C THR A 26 -20.98 -21.73 -1.77
N ILE A 27 -21.61 -20.58 -2.00
CA ILE A 27 -22.65 -20.06 -1.10
C ILE A 27 -23.84 -21.01 -1.23
N THR A 28 -24.11 -21.79 -0.19
CA THR A 28 -25.17 -22.81 -0.23
C THR A 28 -26.49 -22.30 0.30
N ASP A 29 -26.49 -21.24 1.12
CA ASP A 29 -27.71 -20.67 1.67
C ASP A 29 -27.49 -19.23 2.18
N VAL A 30 -28.50 -18.38 2.00
CA VAL A 30 -28.60 -17.03 2.59
C VAL A 30 -29.95 -16.92 3.26
N ARG A 31 -29.94 -16.69 4.57
CA ARG A 31 -31.16 -16.51 5.36
C ARG A 31 -31.06 -15.28 6.24
N ASP A 32 -32.17 -14.58 6.34
CA ASP A 32 -32.30 -13.44 7.24
C ASP A 32 -32.60 -13.93 8.66
N ASP A 33 -31.77 -13.50 9.62
CA ASP A 33 -31.87 -13.81 11.05
C ASP A 33 -32.04 -12.48 11.82
N PRO A 34 -32.69 -12.45 12.99
CA PRO A 34 -32.82 -11.25 13.82
C PRO A 34 -31.48 -10.57 14.19
N ARG A 35 -30.35 -11.26 14.04
CA ARG A 35 -28.99 -10.77 14.29
C ARG A 35 -28.27 -10.23 13.04
N GLY A 36 -28.91 -10.29 11.86
CA GLY A 36 -28.35 -9.90 10.56
C GLY A 36 -28.43 -11.01 9.51
N SER A 37 -27.95 -10.75 8.29
CA SER A 37 -27.92 -11.76 7.22
C SER A 37 -26.78 -12.77 7.47
N ILE A 38 -27.12 -14.06 7.52
CA ILE A 38 -26.14 -15.15 7.70
C ILE A 38 -25.79 -15.72 6.33
N VAL A 39 -24.55 -15.51 5.88
CA VAL A 39 -24.01 -16.14 4.67
C VAL A 39 -23.34 -17.45 5.07
N SER A 40 -23.87 -18.56 4.54
CA SER A 40 -23.34 -19.90 4.84
C SER A 40 -22.59 -20.46 3.64
N PHE A 41 -21.32 -20.82 3.84
CA PHE A 41 -20.52 -21.54 2.85
C PHE A 41 -20.63 -23.03 3.10
N GLY A 42 -21.10 -23.79 2.11
CA GLY A 42 -21.39 -25.20 2.26
C GLY A 42 -20.13 -26.04 2.33
N THR A 43 -19.63 -26.28 3.52
CA THR A 43 -18.74 -27.42 3.75
C THR A 43 -19.62 -28.65 3.94
N GLU A 44 -19.34 -29.76 3.27
CA GLU A 44 -20.05 -31.04 3.50
C GLU A 44 -19.76 -31.68 4.89
N ARG A 45 -19.42 -30.85 5.89
CA ARG A 45 -19.24 -31.18 7.30
C ARG A 45 -19.79 -30.04 8.16
N GLU A 46 -20.10 -30.34 9.42
CA GLU A 46 -20.56 -29.40 10.47
C GLU A 46 -19.51 -28.34 10.86
N SER A 47 -18.82 -27.70 9.90
CA SER A 47 -17.84 -26.64 10.14
C SER A 47 -18.47 -25.39 10.79
N GLY A 48 -19.79 -25.28 10.73
CA GLY A 48 -20.55 -24.24 11.43
C GLY A 48 -20.41 -24.30 12.95
N ASP A 49 -20.25 -25.49 13.55
CA ASP A 49 -20.12 -25.64 15.00
C ASP A 49 -18.71 -25.35 15.52
N GLU A 50 -17.68 -25.60 14.70
CA GLU A 50 -16.29 -25.23 15.01
C GLU A 50 -16.08 -23.72 14.92
N ALA A 51 -16.51 -23.10 13.82
CA ALA A 51 -16.50 -21.64 13.69
C ALA A 51 -17.32 -20.96 14.81
N ARG A 52 -18.48 -21.53 15.19
CA ARG A 52 -19.30 -21.01 16.30
C ARG A 52 -18.60 -21.10 17.65
N LYS A 53 -17.77 -22.12 17.89
CA LYS A 53 -16.96 -22.25 19.10
C LYS A 53 -15.85 -21.21 19.16
N GLU A 54 -15.20 -20.93 18.03
CA GLU A 54 -14.16 -19.89 17.94
C GLU A 54 -14.72 -18.46 18.02
N LEU A 55 -15.99 -18.27 17.68
CA LEU A 55 -16.70 -16.99 17.79
C LEU A 55 -17.28 -16.72 19.20
N TYR A 56 -17.12 -17.62 20.17
CA TYR A 56 -17.58 -17.38 21.54
C TYR A 56 -16.84 -16.19 22.17
N GLY A 57 -17.58 -15.12 22.49
CA GLY A 57 -17.05 -13.88 23.08
C GLY A 57 -16.91 -12.72 22.09
N LEU A 58 -17.06 -12.96 20.79
CA LEU A 58 -17.05 -11.94 19.74
C LEU A 58 -18.47 -11.42 19.48
N THR A 59 -19.11 -10.84 20.49
CA THR A 59 -20.48 -10.31 20.37
C THR A 59 -20.52 -9.00 19.60
N GLY A 60 -21.21 -8.95 18.46
CA GLY A 60 -21.87 -7.80 17.81
C GLY A 60 -21.05 -6.54 17.47
N LYS A 61 -19.83 -6.43 17.97
CA LYS A 61 -18.90 -5.29 17.85
C LYS A 61 -17.89 -5.52 16.72
N TYR A 62 -17.72 -6.76 16.28
CA TYR A 62 -16.69 -7.17 15.35
C TYR A 62 -17.30 -7.56 14.01
N MET A 63 -16.72 -7.06 12.93
CA MET A 63 -17.03 -7.47 11.56
C MET A 63 -16.02 -8.53 11.13
N VAL A 64 -16.50 -9.65 10.59
CA VAL A 64 -15.63 -10.67 9.98
C VAL A 64 -15.57 -10.39 8.48
N CYS A 65 -14.37 -10.16 7.96
CA CYS A 65 -14.13 -9.98 6.53
C CYS A 65 -13.30 -11.16 6.01
N CYS A 66 -13.67 -11.67 4.84
CA CYS A 66 -12.87 -12.64 4.09
C CYS A 66 -12.39 -11.98 2.80
N PHE A 67 -11.09 -12.10 2.50
CA PHE A 67 -10.49 -11.63 1.27
C PHE A 67 -10.01 -12.82 0.44
N PHE A 68 -10.27 -12.79 -0.86
CA PHE A 68 -9.68 -13.73 -1.80
C PHE A 68 -8.42 -13.10 -2.38
N ILE A 69 -7.31 -13.84 -2.33
CA ILE A 69 -6.04 -13.42 -2.89
C ILE A 69 -5.80 -14.24 -4.16
N ASP A 70 -5.61 -13.54 -5.28
CA ASP A 70 -5.12 -14.17 -6.50
C ASP A 70 -3.65 -14.59 -6.29
N ARG A 71 -3.40 -15.90 -6.43
CA ARG A 71 -2.09 -16.50 -6.17
C ARG A 71 -1.10 -16.23 -7.30
N GLU A 72 -1.57 -16.17 -8.54
CA GLU A 72 -0.72 -15.84 -9.69
C GLU A 72 -0.28 -14.38 -9.61
N GLU A 73 -1.22 -13.50 -9.25
CA GLU A 73 -0.95 -12.10 -8.99
C GLU A 73 -0.01 -11.91 -7.80
N LEU A 74 -0.26 -12.58 -6.66
CA LEU A 74 0.62 -12.54 -5.48
C LEU A 74 2.06 -12.98 -5.80
N GLN A 75 2.22 -13.96 -6.70
CA GLN A 75 3.54 -14.46 -7.08
C GLN A 75 4.37 -13.38 -7.80
N LYS A 76 3.75 -12.50 -8.59
CA LYS A 76 4.43 -11.36 -9.22
C LYS A 76 5.05 -10.41 -8.17
N TYR A 77 4.34 -10.15 -7.06
CA TYR A 77 4.86 -9.32 -5.96
C TYR A 77 5.96 -10.02 -5.16
N LYS A 78 5.95 -11.36 -5.07
CA LYS A 78 7.04 -12.14 -4.45
C LYS A 78 8.31 -12.13 -5.30
N GLU A 79 8.18 -12.12 -6.62
CA GLU A 79 9.30 -12.12 -7.56
C GLU A 79 9.88 -10.71 -7.79
N GLN A 80 9.09 -9.67 -7.56
CA GLN A 80 9.55 -8.26 -7.57
C GLN A 80 10.45 -7.87 -6.39
N THR A 81 10.83 -8.81 -5.53
CA THR A 81 11.81 -8.53 -4.48
C THR A 81 13.23 -8.50 -5.06
N THR A 82 13.80 -7.30 -5.07
CA THR A 82 15.24 -6.91 -5.03
C THR A 82 15.99 -6.51 -6.31
N THR A 83 15.46 -6.65 -7.53
CA THR A 83 16.23 -6.26 -8.75
C THR A 83 15.52 -5.47 -9.84
N ASP A 84 14.20 -5.31 -9.81
CA ASP A 84 13.50 -4.52 -10.84
C ASP A 84 13.63 -3.02 -10.54
N LYS A 85 14.68 -2.43 -11.12
CA LYS A 85 14.79 -0.98 -11.26
C LYS A 85 13.76 -0.52 -12.30
N LYS A 86 12.90 0.42 -11.92
CA LYS A 86 12.01 1.10 -12.85
C LYS A 86 12.84 1.97 -13.82
N PRO A 87 12.47 2.02 -15.11
CA PRO A 87 13.26 2.69 -16.15
C PRO A 87 13.31 4.22 -16.00
N PHE A 88 12.34 4.79 -15.27
CA PHE A 88 12.20 6.23 -15.04
C PHE A 88 12.92 6.72 -13.78
N PHE A 89 13.53 5.86 -12.97
CA PHE A 89 14.40 6.31 -11.87
C PHE A 89 15.87 6.27 -12.28
N THR A 90 16.63 7.27 -11.85
CA THR A 90 18.07 7.35 -12.08
C THR A 90 18.84 6.42 -11.13
N GLU A 91 20.11 6.15 -11.42
CA GLU A 91 20.99 5.44 -10.50
C GLU A 91 21.18 6.17 -9.15
N LYS A 92 20.99 7.49 -9.11
CA LYS A 92 21.03 8.25 -7.85
C LYS A 92 19.90 7.89 -6.93
N PHE A 93 18.69 7.65 -7.44
CA PHE A 93 17.56 7.21 -6.62
C PHE A 93 17.95 5.98 -5.81
N TYR A 94 18.52 4.96 -6.45
CA TYR A 94 18.84 3.67 -5.82
C TYR A 94 20.07 3.69 -4.91
N SER A 95 20.87 4.76 -4.90
CA SER A 95 22.17 4.75 -4.20
C SER A 95 22.05 5.07 -2.71
N SER A 96 21.05 5.84 -2.31
CA SER A 96 20.80 6.17 -0.90
C SER A 96 19.38 6.70 -0.69
N PRO A 97 18.66 6.25 0.36
CA PRO A 97 17.36 6.81 0.70
C PRO A 97 17.44 8.31 1.04
N GLN A 98 18.57 8.77 1.59
CA GLN A 98 18.75 10.17 1.99
C GLN A 98 18.63 11.13 0.79
N ILE A 99 19.00 10.72 -0.42
CA ILE A 99 18.89 11.55 -1.62
C ILE A 99 17.43 11.93 -1.89
N THR A 100 16.51 10.99 -1.70
CA THR A 100 15.07 11.24 -1.87
C THR A 100 14.56 12.17 -0.77
N ILE A 101 15.01 12.00 0.46
CA ILE A 101 14.62 12.85 1.60
C ILE A 101 15.12 14.28 1.44
N ASP A 102 16.38 14.46 1.07
CA ASP A 102 16.98 15.77 0.83
C ASP A 102 16.22 16.49 -0.29
N LEU A 103 15.92 15.78 -1.38
CA LEU A 103 15.13 16.33 -2.49
C LEU A 103 13.71 16.73 -2.08
N LEU A 104 13.02 15.93 -1.27
CA LEU A 104 11.68 16.27 -0.79
C LEU A 104 11.72 17.48 0.15
N ASN A 105 12.76 17.61 0.96
CA ASN A 105 12.98 18.81 1.77
C ASN A 105 13.30 20.03 0.92
N GLU A 106 14.12 19.91 -0.14
CA GLU A 106 14.36 21.00 -1.09
C GLU A 106 13.08 21.46 -1.80
N LEU A 107 12.21 20.52 -2.20
CA LEU A 107 10.89 20.85 -2.75
C LEU A 107 10.01 21.58 -1.74
N ASN A 108 10.02 21.16 -0.47
CA ASN A 108 9.24 21.78 0.59
C ASN A 108 9.73 23.20 0.92
N GLU A 109 11.04 23.37 1.09
CA GLU A 109 11.67 24.66 1.40
C GLU A 109 11.50 25.69 0.27
N ALA A 110 11.34 25.21 -0.97
CA ALA A 110 11.05 26.04 -2.13
C ALA A 110 9.54 26.30 -2.35
N ASP A 111 8.66 25.86 -1.44
CA ASP A 111 7.20 25.95 -1.56
C ASP A 111 6.66 25.28 -2.86
N LEU A 112 7.31 24.20 -3.31
CA LEU A 112 6.96 23.48 -4.54
C LEU A 112 6.05 22.27 -4.30
N ILE A 113 5.71 21.95 -3.06
CA ILE A 113 4.71 20.94 -2.72
C ILE A 113 3.32 21.59 -2.76
N SER A 114 2.50 21.21 -3.74
CA SER A 114 1.17 21.81 -3.93
C SER A 114 0.10 21.17 -3.04
N LEU A 115 0.29 19.90 -2.70
CA LEU A 115 -0.61 19.16 -1.83
C LEU A 115 0.20 18.14 -1.03
N LEU A 116 0.00 18.10 0.28
CA LEU A 116 0.55 17.11 1.18
C LEU A 116 -0.52 16.69 2.17
N ASP A 117 -0.93 15.43 2.12
CA ASP A 117 -1.83 14.81 3.08
C ASP A 117 -1.10 13.67 3.79
N THR A 118 -1.23 13.63 5.11
CA THR A 118 -0.52 12.69 5.97
C THR A 118 -1.48 12.05 6.96
N TYR A 119 -1.17 10.81 7.35
CA TYR A 119 -1.83 10.21 8.50
C TYR A 119 -1.41 10.92 9.79
N GLY A 120 -2.16 10.72 10.88
CA GLY A 120 -1.85 11.35 12.17
C GLY A 120 -0.46 11.00 12.75
N ASP A 121 0.19 9.96 12.22
CA ASP A 121 1.56 9.59 12.54
C ASP A 121 2.57 10.07 11.51
N GLY A 122 2.20 11.07 10.69
CA GLY A 122 2.94 11.80 9.64
C GLY A 122 3.41 10.97 8.44
N THR A 123 3.00 9.70 8.35
CA THR A 123 3.23 8.92 7.14
C THR A 123 2.45 9.53 5.98
N ILE A 124 3.07 9.62 4.80
CA ILE A 124 2.47 10.27 3.63
C ILE A 124 1.30 9.43 3.12
N LEU A 125 0.12 10.04 3.07
CA LEU A 125 -1.07 9.48 2.41
C LEU A 125 -1.08 9.87 0.93
N PHE A 126 -0.85 11.14 0.64
CA PHE A 126 -0.88 11.70 -0.71
C PHE A 126 0.04 12.90 -0.80
N ALA A 127 0.76 13.06 -1.91
CA ALA A 127 1.59 14.23 -2.14
C ALA A 127 1.70 14.58 -3.62
N GLU A 128 1.64 15.87 -3.94
CA GLU A 128 1.85 16.43 -5.27
C GLU A 128 2.81 17.61 -5.20
N ALA A 129 3.60 17.79 -6.26
CA ALA A 129 4.45 18.93 -6.44
C ALA A 129 3.98 19.78 -7.63
N ILE A 130 4.06 21.11 -7.49
CA ILE A 130 3.67 22.07 -8.53
C ILE A 130 4.33 21.67 -9.85
N ASN A 131 3.54 21.56 -10.92
CA ASN A 131 4.09 21.29 -12.26
C ASN A 131 4.80 22.53 -12.83
N SER A 132 6.07 22.69 -12.45
CA SER A 132 6.93 23.79 -12.86
C SER A 132 8.26 23.30 -13.43
N ILE A 133 8.97 24.18 -14.14
CA ILE A 133 10.33 23.89 -14.64
C ILE A 133 11.27 23.62 -13.46
N GLU A 134 11.11 24.34 -12.35
CA GLU A 134 11.93 24.20 -11.15
C GLU A 134 11.74 22.82 -10.50
N THR A 135 10.49 22.42 -10.30
CA THR A 135 10.14 21.08 -9.80
C THR A 135 10.69 19.98 -10.69
N LYS A 136 10.54 20.10 -12.01
CA LYS A 136 11.07 19.12 -12.98
C LYS A 136 12.59 19.04 -12.92
N ASN A 137 13.29 20.16 -12.74
CA ASN A 137 14.75 20.18 -12.59
C ASN A 137 15.19 19.48 -11.30
N LEU A 138 14.54 19.74 -10.17
CA LEU A 138 14.84 19.07 -8.90
C LEU A 138 14.60 17.55 -9.02
N LEU A 139 13.41 17.16 -9.45
CA LEU A 139 13.02 15.75 -9.64
C LEU A 139 13.91 15.02 -10.64
N SER A 140 14.50 15.71 -11.64
CA SER A 140 15.41 15.10 -12.61
C SER A 140 16.65 14.42 -11.96
N THR A 141 16.96 14.78 -10.71
CA THR A 141 18.01 14.15 -9.92
C THR A 141 17.75 12.66 -9.70
N ILE A 142 16.49 12.29 -9.47
CA ILE A 142 16.09 10.91 -9.14
C ILE A 142 15.15 10.29 -10.17
N ILE A 143 14.49 11.10 -11.01
CA ILE A 143 13.58 10.67 -12.08
C ILE A 143 14.19 11.04 -13.45
N SER A 144 14.53 10.06 -14.27
CA SER A 144 15.15 10.27 -15.59
C SER A 144 14.16 10.76 -16.65
N ASP A 145 12.88 10.39 -16.53
CA ASP A 145 11.81 10.78 -17.44
C ASP A 145 10.52 11.06 -16.63
N ILE A 146 10.18 12.34 -16.50
CA ILE A 146 9.06 12.77 -15.67
C ILE A 146 7.71 12.39 -16.27
N GLU A 147 7.60 12.35 -17.59
CA GLU A 147 6.33 12.09 -18.26
C GLU A 147 5.99 10.60 -18.16
N ILE A 148 6.97 9.71 -18.37
CA ILE A 148 6.80 8.26 -18.14
C ILE A 148 6.50 7.97 -16.66
N TYR A 149 7.21 8.63 -15.74
CA TYR A 149 6.93 8.50 -14.31
C TYR A 149 5.49 8.92 -13.97
N TRP A 150 5.02 10.03 -14.53
CA TRP A 150 3.68 10.56 -14.28
C TRP A 150 2.60 9.62 -14.83
N GLU A 151 2.76 9.11 -16.06
CA GLU A 151 1.87 8.10 -16.62
C GLU A 151 1.79 6.85 -15.72
N ALA A 152 2.94 6.32 -15.30
CA ALA A 152 3.00 5.16 -14.40
C ALA A 152 2.34 5.44 -13.04
N ASN A 153 2.50 6.64 -12.48
CA ASN A 153 1.83 7.01 -11.25
C ASN A 153 0.31 7.03 -11.44
N ASN A 154 -0.18 7.64 -12.52
CA ASN A 154 -1.60 7.75 -12.81
C ASN A 154 -2.28 6.41 -13.12
N GLU A 155 -1.52 5.40 -13.55
CA GLU A 155 -2.01 4.01 -13.68
C GLU A 155 -2.15 3.32 -12.32
N ALA A 156 -1.25 3.60 -11.38
CA ALA A 156 -1.17 2.91 -10.09
C ALA A 156 -1.96 3.59 -8.96
N PHE A 157 -2.16 4.90 -9.03
CA PHE A 157 -2.74 5.72 -7.97
C PHE A 157 -3.85 6.65 -8.50
N VAL A 158 -4.41 7.47 -7.62
CA VAL A 158 -5.36 8.51 -8.02
C VAL A 158 -4.70 9.41 -9.05
N LYS A 159 -5.36 9.58 -10.20
CA LYS A 159 -4.85 10.36 -11.32
C LYS A 159 -4.72 11.83 -10.93
N SER A 160 -3.52 12.38 -11.13
CA SER A 160 -3.29 13.83 -11.13
C SER A 160 -3.30 14.38 -12.56
N GLU A 161 -4.02 15.49 -12.76
CA GLU A 161 -4.15 16.17 -14.06
C GLU A 161 -3.34 17.46 -14.18
N PHE A 162 -2.91 18.05 -13.05
CA PHE A 162 -2.32 19.39 -13.02
C PHE A 162 -0.91 19.40 -12.44
N ASP A 163 -0.71 18.71 -11.32
CA ASP A 163 0.55 18.69 -10.56
C ASP A 163 1.23 17.33 -10.59
N ILE A 164 2.54 17.29 -10.37
CA ILE A 164 3.33 16.07 -10.48
C ILE A 164 3.07 15.20 -9.23
N PRO A 165 2.48 14.01 -9.36
CA PRO A 165 2.16 13.18 -8.21
C PRO A 165 3.41 12.47 -7.66
N LEU A 166 3.52 12.37 -6.34
CA LEU A 166 4.69 11.79 -5.65
C LEU A 166 4.39 10.41 -5.01
N ASN A 167 3.18 9.87 -5.21
CA ASN A 167 2.75 8.61 -4.60
C ASN A 167 3.60 7.42 -5.05
N LEU A 168 3.89 7.31 -6.34
CA LEU A 168 4.73 6.25 -6.88
C LEU A 168 6.17 6.36 -6.37
N LEU A 169 6.70 7.58 -6.25
CA LEU A 169 8.00 7.80 -5.60
C LEU A 169 8.00 7.29 -4.15
N ASN A 170 6.97 7.61 -3.37
CA ASN A 170 6.84 7.17 -1.98
C ASN A 170 6.70 5.64 -1.84
N ASP A 171 5.90 5.00 -2.71
CA ASP A 171 5.72 3.55 -2.71
C ASP A 171 7.00 2.82 -3.12
N GLU A 172 7.66 3.28 -4.18
CA GLU A 172 8.91 2.70 -4.67
C GLU A 172 10.07 2.92 -3.69
N PHE A 173 10.13 4.07 -3.01
CA PHE A 173 11.06 4.31 -1.90
C PHE A 173 10.88 3.22 -0.83
N SER A 174 9.63 3.01 -0.39
CA SER A 174 9.33 2.03 0.66
C SER A 174 9.66 0.61 0.23
N ARG A 175 9.38 0.28 -1.03
CA ARG A 175 9.67 -1.03 -1.62
C ARG A 175 11.16 -1.31 -1.70
N ILE A 176 11.96 -0.34 -2.14
CA ILE A 176 13.40 -0.49 -2.37
C ILE A 176 14.19 -0.43 -1.06
N PHE A 177 13.96 0.58 -0.24
CA PHE A 177 14.76 0.83 0.97
C PHE A 177 14.26 0.12 2.21
N LYS A 178 13.03 -0.42 2.19
CA LYS A 178 12.38 -1.04 3.36
C LYS A 178 12.21 -0.06 4.53
N GLU A 179 12.05 1.21 4.20
CA GLU A 179 11.90 2.34 5.11
C GLU A 179 10.64 3.14 4.72
N GLN A 180 10.14 4.03 5.57
CA GLN A 180 8.99 4.87 5.22
C GLN A 180 9.35 6.35 5.26
N ILE A 181 8.79 7.13 4.33
CA ILE A 181 8.88 8.59 4.37
C ILE A 181 7.83 9.12 5.35
N TYR A 182 8.28 10.00 6.24
CA TYR A 182 7.48 10.67 7.25
C TYR A 182 7.66 12.18 7.11
N PHE A 183 6.58 12.94 7.29
CA PHE A 183 6.64 14.39 7.40
C PHE A 183 6.41 14.80 8.87
N ASP A 184 7.39 15.47 9.45
CA ASP A 184 7.31 16.01 10.81
C ASP A 184 6.58 17.36 10.79
N ASN A 185 5.36 17.39 11.30
CA ASN A 185 4.56 18.62 11.39
C ASN A 185 5.14 19.66 12.38
N GLN A 186 6.12 19.32 13.21
CA GLN A 186 6.77 20.27 14.12
C GLN A 186 7.96 20.97 13.48
N THR A 187 8.75 20.23 12.70
CA THR A 187 9.93 20.78 12.01
C THR A 187 9.63 21.15 10.56
N GLU A 188 8.46 20.76 10.04
CA GLU A 188 8.05 20.90 8.64
C GLU A 188 9.08 20.29 7.68
N GLN A 189 9.57 19.09 8.03
CA GLN A 189 10.58 18.38 7.24
C GLN A 189 10.22 16.92 7.03
N PHE A 190 10.62 16.40 5.87
CA PHE A 190 10.62 14.99 5.56
C PHE A 190 11.78 14.27 6.23
N SER A 191 11.54 13.08 6.74
CA SER A 191 12.53 12.18 7.32
C SER A 191 12.18 10.71 7.07
N ILE A 192 13.08 9.83 7.48
CA ILE A 192 12.92 8.37 7.38
C ILE A 192 12.41 7.83 8.72
N LYS A 193 11.48 6.88 8.66
CA LYS A 193 10.94 6.14 9.81
C LYS A 193 11.25 4.65 9.73
#